data_AF-A0A4Y9T556-F1
#
_entry.id   AF-A0A4Y9T556-F1
#
_cell.length_a   1.000
_cell.length_b   1.000
_cell.length_c   1.000
_cell.angle_alpha   90.00
_cell.angle_beta   90.00
_cell.angle_gamma   90.00
#
_symmetry.space_group_name_H-M   'P 1'
#
loop_
_entity.id
_entity.type
_entity.pdbx_description
1 polymer ?
#
loop_
_entity_poly.entity_id
_entity_poly.type
_entity_poly.pdbx_seq_one_letter_code
_entity_poly.pdbx_strand_id
1 'polypeptide(L)'
;MKPILFCLSLFIAGSACADELADANALFAKKAYPEALQKYTKLANAGNVEAQQHLGEMYWYGEAGAVDEAKAEAWFQKAAAKGNKVAIASLDVMKQRVQRRADIDYWVSKYDSYEFRSGEYRCPAPRFPAVSKQNDEIDRVGSKMQDWQDCHNRFVKHLNESTPFTKLIPADISKLMNKDEMERAKAHLEQVQANVTEDAKVSAKLVLADFAVWRSATEAYVKQNNEIVRNLPSPERQSDTESRKSAK
;
A
#
# COMPACT_ATOMS: atom_id res chain seq x y z
N MET A 1 12.07 8.19 -87.94
CA MET A 1 13.19 8.30 -86.97
C MET A 1 12.84 9.33 -85.90
N LYS A 2 12.67 8.86 -84.66
CA LYS A 2 12.85 9.50 -83.33
C LYS A 2 11.86 8.86 -82.34
N PRO A 3 12.25 7.81 -81.59
CA PRO A 3 11.40 7.28 -80.53
C PRO A 3 11.52 8.19 -79.30
N ILE A 4 10.36 8.51 -78.73
CA ILE A 4 10.16 9.21 -77.47
C ILE A 4 10.53 8.22 -76.35
N LEU A 5 11.57 8.54 -75.57
CA LEU A 5 11.89 7.80 -74.34
C LEU A 5 11.10 8.41 -73.19
N PHE A 6 10.03 7.74 -72.78
CA PHE A 6 9.28 8.02 -71.57
C PHE A 6 9.99 7.33 -70.39
N CYS A 7 10.67 8.08 -69.54
CA CYS A 7 11.17 7.58 -68.26
C CYS A 7 10.00 7.45 -67.27
N LEU A 8 9.39 6.26 -67.22
CA LEU A 8 8.42 5.88 -66.20
C LEU A 8 9.12 4.99 -65.16
N SER A 9 9.91 5.59 -64.27
CA SER A 9 10.43 4.88 -63.08
C SER A 9 9.37 4.88 -61.99
N LEU A 10 8.58 3.81 -61.97
CA LEU A 10 7.50 3.55 -61.03
C LEU A 10 8.07 3.21 -59.64
N PHE A 11 7.64 3.94 -58.63
CA PHE A 11 7.87 3.70 -57.20
C PHE A 11 7.24 2.37 -56.77
N ILE A 12 8.02 1.31 -56.50
CA ILE A 12 7.54 0.04 -55.90
C ILE A 12 8.19 -0.21 -54.52
N ALA A 13 8.32 0.84 -53.70
CA ALA A 13 8.90 0.70 -52.35
C ALA A 13 7.85 0.64 -51.22
N GLY A 14 6.59 1.01 -51.49
CA GLY A 14 5.55 1.18 -50.46
C GLY A 14 4.98 -0.10 -49.86
N SER A 15 4.67 -1.11 -50.69
CA SER A 15 3.94 -2.30 -50.23
C SER A 15 4.78 -3.27 -49.39
N ALA A 16 6.07 -3.44 -49.70
CA ALA A 16 6.92 -4.41 -49.01
C ALA A 16 7.19 -4.06 -47.53
N CYS A 17 7.21 -2.77 -47.19
CA CYS A 17 7.49 -2.33 -45.81
C CYS A 17 6.30 -2.53 -44.87
N ALA A 18 5.07 -2.51 -45.39
CA ALA A 18 3.86 -2.70 -44.59
C ALA A 18 3.71 -4.15 -44.12
N ASP A 19 4.02 -5.12 -45.00
CA ASP A 19 3.98 -6.54 -44.68
C ASP A 19 5.01 -6.91 -43.61
N GLU A 20 6.22 -6.34 -43.65
CA GLU A 20 7.26 -6.62 -42.66
C GLU A 20 6.93 -6.07 -41.25
N LEU A 21 6.22 -4.95 -41.17
CA LEU A 21 5.78 -4.37 -39.88
C LEU A 21 4.64 -5.21 -39.27
N ALA A 22 3.68 -5.65 -40.07
CA ALA A 22 2.61 -6.53 -39.62
C ALA A 22 3.17 -7.85 -39.04
N ASP A 23 4.18 -8.43 -39.69
CA ASP A 23 4.91 -9.58 -39.17
C ASP A 23 5.57 -9.30 -37.80
N ALA A 24 6.24 -8.16 -37.65
CA ALA A 24 6.87 -7.77 -36.39
C ALA A 24 5.83 -7.64 -35.26
N ASN A 25 4.71 -6.99 -35.55
CA ASN A 25 3.58 -6.85 -34.63
C ASN A 25 2.99 -8.22 -34.25
N ALA A 26 2.88 -9.15 -35.21
CA ALA A 26 2.38 -10.49 -34.95
C ALA A 26 3.34 -11.31 -34.07
N LEU A 27 4.66 -11.19 -34.26
CA LEU A 27 5.66 -11.79 -33.38
C LEU A 27 5.59 -11.21 -31.97
N PHE A 28 5.49 -9.89 -31.85
CA PHE A 28 5.34 -9.19 -30.59
C PHE A 28 4.08 -9.63 -29.83
N ALA A 29 2.94 -9.69 -30.50
CA ALA A 29 1.67 -10.15 -29.92
C ALA A 29 1.75 -11.60 -29.42
N LYS A 30 2.57 -12.44 -30.05
CA LYS A 30 2.88 -13.81 -29.62
C LYS A 30 3.97 -13.90 -28.55
N LYS A 31 4.48 -12.76 -28.07
CA LYS A 31 5.61 -12.64 -27.11
C LYS A 31 6.91 -13.28 -27.61
N ALA A 32 7.07 -13.41 -28.93
CA ALA A 32 8.32 -13.78 -29.57
C ALA A 32 9.24 -12.54 -29.63
N TYR A 33 9.62 -12.05 -28.44
CA TYR A 33 10.28 -10.74 -28.30
C TYR A 33 11.65 -10.69 -28.97
N PRO A 34 12.52 -11.72 -28.91
CA PRO A 34 13.80 -11.69 -29.63
C PRO A 34 13.62 -11.53 -31.15
N GLU A 35 12.64 -12.21 -31.74
CA GLU A 35 12.35 -12.15 -33.16
C GLU A 35 11.68 -10.83 -33.55
N ALA A 36 10.74 -10.36 -32.74
CA ALA A 36 10.12 -9.04 -32.91
C ALA A 36 11.19 -7.93 -32.82
N LEU A 37 12.10 -8.01 -31.86
CA LEU A 37 13.19 -7.06 -31.66
C LEU A 37 14.07 -6.97 -32.92
N GLN A 38 14.43 -8.11 -33.51
CA GLN A 38 15.21 -8.14 -34.76
C GLN A 38 14.47 -7.45 -35.90
N LYS A 39 13.19 -7.76 -36.11
CA LYS A 39 12.38 -7.15 -37.18
C LYS A 39 12.18 -5.65 -36.96
N TYR A 40 11.77 -5.24 -35.76
CA TYR A 40 11.62 -3.81 -35.43
C TYR A 40 12.94 -3.06 -35.58
N THR A 41 14.07 -3.64 -35.17
CA THR A 41 15.39 -3.02 -35.37
C THR A 41 15.70 -2.76 -36.84
N LYS A 42 15.48 -3.76 -37.71
CA LYS A 42 15.66 -3.61 -39.16
C LYS A 42 14.80 -2.47 -39.72
N LEU A 43 13.50 -2.48 -39.41
CA LEU A 43 12.53 -1.49 -39.89
C LEU A 43 12.78 -0.09 -39.34
N ALA A 44 13.10 0.03 -38.05
CA ALA A 44 13.40 1.28 -37.38
C ALA A 44 14.67 1.94 -37.96
N ASN A 45 15.69 1.14 -38.29
CA ASN A 45 16.90 1.58 -38.99
C ASN A 45 16.62 2.02 -40.43
N ALA A 46 15.67 1.39 -41.11
CA ALA A 46 15.16 1.85 -42.41
C ALA A 46 14.28 3.11 -42.32
N GLY A 47 14.05 3.62 -41.10
CA GLY A 47 13.33 4.86 -40.86
C GLY A 47 11.82 4.71 -40.67
N ASN A 48 11.29 3.49 -40.56
CA ASN A 48 9.89 3.25 -40.26
C ASN A 48 9.54 3.81 -38.87
N VAL A 49 8.56 4.71 -38.82
CA VAL A 49 8.21 5.50 -37.62
C VAL A 49 7.55 4.64 -36.54
N GLU A 50 6.66 3.73 -36.93
CA GLU A 50 5.97 2.81 -36.00
C GLU A 50 6.96 1.82 -35.40
N ALA A 51 7.88 1.27 -36.21
CA ALA A 51 8.93 0.40 -35.71
C ALA A 51 9.88 1.12 -34.73
N GLN A 52 10.21 2.40 -34.97
CA GLN A 52 10.99 3.20 -34.02
C GLN A 52 10.25 3.37 -32.69
N GLN A 53 8.94 3.64 -32.73
CA GLN A 53 8.13 3.75 -31.53
C GLN A 53 8.03 2.42 -30.77
N HIS A 54 7.75 1.30 -31.45
CA HIS A 54 7.73 -0.03 -30.81
C HIS A 54 9.09 -0.41 -30.22
N LEU A 55 10.19 -0.10 -30.91
CA LEU A 55 11.52 -0.38 -30.37
C LEU A 55 11.80 0.43 -29.09
N GLY A 56 11.31 1.67 -29.01
CA GLY A 56 11.32 2.47 -27.79
C GLY A 56 10.56 1.78 -26.65
N GLU A 57 9.37 1.26 -26.92
CA GLU A 57 8.55 0.53 -25.93
C GLU A 57 9.23 -0.75 -25.45
N MET A 58 9.82 -1.53 -26.36
CA MET A 58 10.49 -2.78 -25.99
C MET A 58 11.65 -2.55 -25.03
N TYR A 59 12.47 -1.51 -25.24
CA TYR A 59 13.53 -1.15 -24.30
C TYR A 59 12.99 -0.58 -22.99
N TRP A 60 11.88 0.14 -23.04
CA TRP A 60 11.25 0.74 -21.88
C TRP A 60 10.63 -0.29 -20.93
N TYR A 61 9.93 -1.29 -21.49
CA TYR A 61 9.27 -2.34 -20.71
C TYR A 61 10.15 -3.57 -20.46
N GLY A 62 11.40 -3.58 -20.95
CA GLY A 62 12.31 -4.72 -20.80
C GLY A 62 11.94 -5.91 -21.68
N GLU A 63 11.13 -5.74 -22.71
CA GLU A 63 10.82 -6.80 -23.67
C GLU A 63 12.01 -7.04 -24.62
N ALA A 64 12.90 -6.05 -24.75
CA ALA A 64 14.19 -6.20 -25.42
C ALA A 64 15.30 -6.82 -24.55
N GLY A 65 14.99 -7.33 -23.35
CA GLY A 65 15.95 -7.89 -22.39
C GLY A 65 15.89 -7.17 -21.03
N ALA A 66 16.95 -6.46 -20.65
CA ALA A 66 16.88 -5.55 -19.49
C ALA A 66 16.25 -4.22 -19.91
N VAL A 67 15.59 -3.52 -18.98
CA VAL A 67 15.13 -2.15 -19.19
C VAL A 67 16.35 -1.26 -19.53
N ASP A 68 16.24 -0.51 -20.62
CA ASP A 68 17.27 0.42 -21.10
C ASP A 68 16.61 1.76 -21.45
N GLU A 69 16.45 2.62 -20.43
CA GLU A 69 15.76 3.90 -20.58
C GLU A 69 16.45 4.82 -21.61
N ALA A 70 17.78 4.75 -21.73
CA ALA A 70 18.52 5.57 -22.69
C ALA A 70 18.24 5.15 -24.13
N LYS A 71 18.21 3.84 -24.42
CA LYS A 71 17.82 3.36 -25.75
C LYS A 71 16.35 3.63 -26.05
N ALA A 72 15.47 3.46 -25.06
CA ALA A 72 14.06 3.79 -25.22
C ALA A 72 13.88 5.26 -25.64
N GLU A 73 14.52 6.18 -24.90
CA GLU A 73 14.48 7.61 -25.20
C GLU A 73 14.98 7.91 -26.60
N ALA A 74 16.14 7.36 -26.99
CA ALA A 74 16.73 7.59 -28.30
C ALA A 74 15.80 7.15 -29.45
N TRP A 75 15.10 6.02 -29.30
CA TRP A 75 14.16 5.54 -30.31
C TRP A 75 12.87 6.36 -30.34
N PHE A 76 12.33 6.73 -29.19
CA PHE A 76 11.18 7.62 -29.13
C PHE A 76 11.50 9.00 -29.70
N GLN A 77 12.67 9.58 -29.44
CA GLN A 77 13.09 10.86 -30.02
C GLN A 77 13.11 10.82 -31.56
N LYS A 78 13.60 9.72 -32.15
CA LYS A 78 13.58 9.53 -33.62
C LYS A 78 12.15 9.48 -34.17
N ALA A 79 11.25 8.73 -33.53
CA ALA A 79 9.85 8.64 -33.95
C ALA A 79 9.10 9.96 -33.74
N ALA A 80 9.33 10.64 -32.62
CA ALA A 80 8.74 11.93 -32.26
C ALA A 80 9.17 13.05 -33.21
N ALA A 81 10.43 13.06 -33.65
CA ALA A 81 10.94 14.00 -34.66
C ALA A 81 10.21 13.87 -36.01
N LYS A 82 9.54 12.72 -36.26
CA LYS A 82 8.70 12.48 -37.43
C LYS A 82 7.20 12.61 -37.14
N GLY A 83 6.83 13.20 -36.00
CA GLY A 83 5.44 13.48 -35.63
C GLY A 83 4.68 12.30 -35.03
N ASN A 84 5.35 11.22 -34.62
CA ASN A 84 4.67 10.11 -33.95
C ASN A 84 4.14 10.55 -32.57
N LYS A 85 2.82 10.62 -32.44
CA LYS A 85 2.15 11.10 -31.21
C LYS A 85 2.35 10.16 -30.02
N VAL A 86 2.44 8.85 -30.27
CA VAL A 86 2.67 7.85 -29.21
C VAL A 86 4.07 8.04 -28.64
N ALA A 87 5.09 8.20 -29.49
CA ALA A 87 6.46 8.46 -29.05
C ALA A 87 6.61 9.80 -28.30
N ILE A 88 5.91 10.85 -28.74
CA ILE A 88 5.86 12.13 -28.01
C ILE A 88 5.28 11.92 -26.60
N ALA A 89 4.13 11.24 -26.50
CA ALA A 89 3.52 10.93 -25.21
C ALA A 89 4.43 10.05 -24.33
N SER A 90 5.12 9.06 -24.90
CA SER A 90 6.08 8.22 -24.20
C SER A 90 7.24 9.03 -23.63
N LEU A 91 7.81 9.97 -24.39
CA LEU A 91 8.86 10.86 -23.89
C LEU A 91 8.38 11.72 -22.72
N ASP A 92 7.13 12.19 -22.75
CA ASP A 92 6.56 12.95 -21.65
C ASP A 92 6.34 12.08 -20.41
N VAL A 93 5.92 10.82 -20.57
CA VAL A 93 5.84 9.84 -19.48
C VAL A 93 7.23 9.54 -18.91
N MET A 94 8.25 9.38 -19.75
CA MET A 94 9.63 9.16 -19.30
C MET A 94 10.13 10.33 -18.46
N LYS A 95 9.92 11.57 -18.90
CA LYS A 95 10.27 12.78 -18.13
C LYS A 95 9.54 12.83 -16.79
N GLN A 96 8.25 12.52 -16.78
CA GLN A 96 7.47 12.45 -15.55
C GLN A 96 8.03 11.39 -14.60
N ARG A 97 8.38 10.20 -15.09
CA ARG A 97 9.01 9.15 -14.27
C ARG A 97 10.34 9.58 -13.68
N VAL A 98 11.19 10.26 -14.45
CA VAL A 98 12.46 10.80 -13.93
C VAL A 98 12.20 11.78 -12.79
N GLN A 99 11.23 12.69 -12.96
CA GLN A 99 10.85 13.65 -11.91
C GLN A 99 10.24 12.98 -10.67
N ARG A 100 9.46 11.91 -10.86
CA ARG A 100 8.73 11.19 -9.80
C ARG A 100 9.42 9.92 -9.32
N ARG A 101 10.70 9.71 -9.68
CA ARG A 101 11.45 8.48 -9.33
C ARG A 101 11.44 8.21 -7.83
N ALA A 102 11.67 9.25 -7.03
CA ALA A 102 11.68 9.13 -5.57
C ALA A 102 10.32 8.71 -5.00
N ASP A 103 9.23 9.17 -5.60
CA ASP A 103 7.87 8.79 -5.18
C ASP A 103 7.57 7.33 -5.55
N ILE A 104 7.97 6.89 -6.75
CA ILE A 104 7.88 5.48 -7.15
C ILE A 104 8.66 4.61 -6.17
N ASP A 105 9.93 4.95 -5.91
CA ASP A 105 10.80 4.21 -4.99
C ASP A 105 10.21 4.15 -3.56
N TYR A 106 9.55 5.23 -3.14
CA TYR A 106 8.87 5.28 -1.86
C TYR A 106 7.78 4.21 -1.77
N TRP A 107 6.88 4.12 -2.75
CA TRP A 107 5.81 3.10 -2.75
C TRP A 107 6.33 1.69 -2.98
N VAL A 108 7.42 1.54 -3.72
CA VAL A 108 8.06 0.23 -3.99
C VAL A 108 8.73 -0.36 -2.75
N SER A 109 9.26 0.48 -1.84
CA SER A 109 10.15 -0.03 -0.78
C SER A 109 10.20 0.73 0.55
N LYS A 110 9.74 1.98 0.61
CA LYS A 110 9.93 2.84 1.79
C LYS A 110 8.65 3.18 2.53
N TYR A 111 7.48 3.00 1.92
CA TYR A 111 6.21 3.18 2.59
C TYR A 111 6.15 2.30 3.84
N ASP A 112 5.83 2.88 4.99
CA ASP A 112 5.98 2.22 6.28
C ASP A 112 4.74 2.36 7.16
N SER A 113 3.59 2.77 6.61
CA SER A 113 2.33 2.94 7.35
C SER A 113 2.44 3.90 8.55
N TYR A 114 3.24 4.96 8.46
CA TYR A 114 3.41 5.92 9.55
C TYR A 114 2.08 6.54 10.01
N GLU A 115 1.13 6.73 9.11
CA GLU A 115 -0.19 7.30 9.37
C GLU A 115 -1.00 6.42 10.32
N PHE A 116 -0.84 5.09 10.25
CA PHE A 116 -1.49 4.13 11.13
C PHE A 116 -0.87 4.08 12.52
N ARG A 117 0.36 4.59 12.68
CA ARG A 117 1.14 4.55 13.93
C ARG A 117 1.25 5.91 14.62
N SER A 118 0.70 6.96 14.02
CA SER A 118 0.82 8.33 14.49
C SER A 118 -0.51 9.08 14.49
N GLY A 119 -0.51 10.30 15.05
CA GLY A 119 -1.69 11.16 15.05
C GLY A 119 -2.92 10.54 15.71
N GLU A 120 -4.06 10.63 15.01
CA GLU A 120 -5.39 10.19 15.47
C GLU A 120 -5.47 8.68 15.76
N TYR A 121 -4.64 7.89 15.10
CA TYR A 121 -4.66 6.42 15.16
C TYR A 121 -3.68 5.84 16.19
N ARG A 122 -2.91 6.70 16.87
CA ARG A 122 -2.06 6.29 17.97
C ARG A 122 -2.90 6.12 19.24
N CYS A 123 -3.22 4.87 19.57
CA CYS A 123 -4.01 4.52 20.75
C CYS A 123 -3.11 4.07 21.92
N PRO A 124 -2.67 4.98 22.82
CA PRO A 124 -1.77 4.62 23.91
C PRO A 124 -2.45 3.62 24.85
N ALA A 125 -1.76 2.50 25.09
CA ALA A 125 -2.25 1.48 26.00
C ALA A 125 -2.48 2.08 27.41
N PRO A 126 -3.69 1.93 28.00
CA PRO A 126 -3.95 2.33 29.37
C PRO A 126 -3.10 1.49 30.33
N ARG A 127 -2.63 2.12 31.41
CA ARG A 127 -1.96 1.40 32.50
C ARG A 127 -2.98 1.07 33.58
N PHE A 128 -3.02 -0.20 33.96
CA PHE A 128 -3.91 -0.70 34.98
C PHE A 128 -3.16 -0.91 36.31
N PRO A 129 -3.71 -0.48 37.46
CA PRO A 129 -3.17 -0.89 38.75
C PRO A 129 -3.37 -2.40 38.96
N ALA A 130 -2.72 -2.99 39.96
CA ALA A 130 -2.93 -4.41 40.27
C ALA A 130 -4.34 -4.68 40.81
N VAL A 131 -4.90 -3.73 41.55
CA VAL A 131 -6.24 -3.78 42.15
C VAL A 131 -6.70 -2.35 42.41
N SER A 132 -7.97 -2.06 42.18
CA SER A 132 -8.59 -0.80 42.59
C SER A 132 -9.45 -0.98 43.82
N LYS A 133 -9.27 -0.10 44.81
CA LYS A 133 -9.95 -0.22 46.12
C LYS A 133 -11.00 0.85 46.36
N GLN A 134 -10.96 1.93 45.57
CA GLN A 134 -11.86 3.07 45.68
C GLN A 134 -12.73 3.14 44.43
N ASN A 135 -14.03 3.45 44.59
CA ASN A 135 -14.99 3.48 43.49
C ASN A 135 -14.58 4.49 42.39
N ASP A 136 -14.05 5.65 42.78
CA ASP A 136 -13.58 6.67 41.86
C ASP A 136 -12.40 6.19 41.00
N GLU A 137 -11.52 5.32 41.53
CA GLU A 137 -10.45 4.69 40.76
C GLU A 137 -10.98 3.63 39.79
N ILE A 138 -11.97 2.84 40.23
CA ILE A 138 -12.65 1.85 39.38
C ILE A 138 -13.27 2.54 38.16
N ASP A 139 -14.00 3.62 38.39
CA ASP A 139 -14.64 4.42 37.33
C ASP A 139 -13.60 5.04 36.40
N ARG A 140 -12.51 5.61 36.94
CA ARG A 140 -11.42 6.17 36.13
C ARG A 140 -10.72 5.14 35.26
N VAL A 141 -10.46 3.94 35.79
CA VAL A 141 -9.84 2.85 35.02
C VAL A 141 -10.79 2.37 33.92
N GLY A 142 -12.08 2.23 34.23
CA GLY A 142 -13.12 1.92 33.25
C GLY A 142 -13.18 2.94 32.11
N SER A 143 -13.18 4.23 32.44
CA SER A 143 -13.16 5.31 31.43
C SER A 143 -11.94 5.25 30.53
N LYS A 144 -10.74 5.03 31.08
CA LYS A 144 -9.51 4.90 30.27
C LYS A 144 -9.56 3.70 29.32
N MET A 145 -10.18 2.60 29.77
CA MET A 145 -10.36 1.43 28.91
C MET A 145 -11.32 1.74 27.77
N GLN A 146 -12.43 2.43 28.06
CA GLN A 146 -13.40 2.86 27.04
C GLN A 146 -12.75 3.80 26.01
N ASP A 147 -12.02 4.81 26.46
CA ASP A 147 -11.32 5.75 25.58
C ASP A 147 -10.34 5.02 24.64
N TRP A 148 -9.61 4.04 25.18
CA TRP A 148 -8.70 3.21 24.39
C TRP A 148 -9.46 2.33 23.38
N GLN A 149 -10.57 1.71 23.77
CA GLN A 149 -11.41 0.90 22.87
C GLN A 149 -11.96 1.74 21.73
N ASP A 150 -12.47 2.94 22.02
CA ASP A 150 -13.00 3.83 21.00
C ASP A 150 -11.91 4.28 20.02
N CYS A 151 -10.71 4.57 20.52
CA CYS A 151 -9.55 4.83 19.67
C CYS A 151 -9.21 3.62 18.79
N HIS A 152 -9.05 2.44 19.39
CA HIS A 152 -8.67 1.22 18.68
C HIS A 152 -9.71 0.85 17.61
N ASN A 153 -11.00 1.03 17.90
CA ASN A 153 -12.07 0.79 16.94
C ASN A 153 -12.01 1.75 15.75
N ARG A 154 -11.68 3.04 15.98
CA ARG A 154 -11.43 3.98 14.87
C ARG A 154 -10.22 3.57 14.04
N PHE A 155 -9.13 3.15 14.68
CA PHE A 155 -7.96 2.59 14.00
C PHE A 155 -8.33 1.39 13.12
N VAL A 156 -9.01 0.38 13.67
CA VAL A 156 -9.39 -0.84 12.93
C VAL A 156 -10.32 -0.51 11.78
N LYS A 157 -11.28 0.39 11.99
CA LYS A 157 -12.16 0.88 10.93
C LYS A 157 -11.35 1.49 9.79
N HIS A 158 -10.43 2.40 10.10
CA HIS A 158 -9.59 3.05 9.08
C HIS A 158 -8.65 2.07 8.35
N LEU A 159 -8.09 1.08 9.08
CA LEU A 159 -7.28 0.01 8.50
C LEU A 159 -8.08 -0.82 7.47
N ASN A 160 -9.31 -1.19 7.82
CA ASN A 160 -10.21 -1.91 6.92
C ASN A 160 -10.61 -1.04 5.71
N GLU A 161 -10.93 0.23 5.96
CA GLU A 161 -11.21 1.22 4.92
C GLU A 161 -9.99 1.56 4.06
N SER A 162 -8.78 1.15 4.44
CA SER A 162 -7.54 1.33 3.69
C SER A 162 -7.07 0.07 2.96
N THR A 163 -7.78 -1.06 3.13
CA THR A 163 -7.48 -2.34 2.47
C THR A 163 -8.09 -2.42 1.07
N PRO A 164 -7.39 -2.97 0.04
CA PRO A 164 -5.97 -3.33 0.06
C PRO A 164 -5.08 -2.09 0.02
N PHE A 165 -3.91 -2.16 0.67
CA PHE A 165 -2.99 -1.02 0.77
C PHE A 165 -2.48 -0.52 -0.60
N THR A 166 -2.59 -1.33 -1.66
CA THR A 166 -2.30 -0.90 -3.04
C THR A 166 -3.14 0.29 -3.51
N LYS A 167 -4.32 0.54 -2.91
CA LYS A 167 -5.14 1.71 -3.23
C LYS A 167 -4.62 3.02 -2.65
N LEU A 168 -3.66 2.93 -1.73
CA LEU A 168 -3.00 4.10 -1.14
C LEU A 168 -1.99 4.73 -2.11
N ILE A 169 -1.52 3.96 -3.11
CA ILE A 169 -0.65 4.48 -4.16
C ILE A 169 -1.42 5.54 -4.97
N PRO A 170 -0.94 6.80 -5.04
CA PRO A 170 -1.58 7.84 -5.84
C PRO A 170 -1.69 7.43 -7.31
N ALA A 171 -2.81 7.75 -7.95
CA ALA A 171 -3.09 7.33 -9.32
C ALA A 171 -2.13 7.93 -10.36
N ASP A 172 -1.57 9.11 -10.10
CA ASP A 172 -0.52 9.72 -10.90
C ASP A 172 0.82 8.99 -10.77
N ILE A 173 1.11 8.40 -9.60
CA ILE A 173 2.28 7.53 -9.40
C ILE A 173 2.05 6.15 -10.03
N SER A 174 0.90 5.52 -9.81
CA SER A 174 0.65 4.16 -10.32
C SER A 174 0.70 4.08 -11.85
N LYS A 175 0.19 5.11 -12.55
CA LYS A 175 0.29 5.23 -14.01
C LYS A 175 1.73 5.34 -14.51
N LEU A 176 2.61 5.84 -13.66
CA LEU A 176 4.02 5.99 -13.98
C LEU A 176 4.80 4.72 -13.65
N MET A 177 4.28 3.69 -12.99
CA MET A 177 5.03 2.49 -12.60
C MET A 177 5.06 1.43 -13.69
N ASN A 178 6.18 0.72 -13.84
CA ASN A 178 6.25 -0.45 -14.72
C ASN A 178 5.71 -1.70 -14.01
N LYS A 179 5.55 -2.80 -14.74
CA LYS A 179 4.97 -4.04 -14.20
C LYS A 179 5.73 -4.58 -12.99
N ASP A 180 7.07 -4.63 -13.08
CA ASP A 180 7.93 -5.17 -12.02
C ASP A 180 7.91 -4.30 -10.75
N GLU A 181 7.91 -2.98 -10.91
CA GLU A 181 7.72 -2.03 -9.80
C GLU A 181 6.35 -2.18 -9.14
N MET A 182 5.27 -2.34 -9.92
CA MET A 182 3.93 -2.56 -9.38
C MET A 182 3.84 -3.86 -8.58
N GLU A 183 4.43 -4.95 -9.07
CA GLU A 183 4.47 -6.22 -8.33
C GLU A 183 5.30 -6.11 -7.04
N ARG A 184 6.46 -5.43 -7.09
CA ARG A 184 7.25 -5.15 -5.87
C ARG A 184 6.50 -4.29 -4.87
N ALA A 185 5.86 -3.20 -5.32
CA ALA A 185 5.08 -2.33 -4.46
C ALA A 185 3.90 -3.08 -3.84
N LYS A 186 3.21 -3.93 -4.61
CA LYS A 186 2.16 -4.80 -4.09
C LYS A 186 2.70 -5.71 -2.98
N ALA A 187 3.79 -6.44 -3.23
CA ALA A 187 4.37 -7.35 -2.24
C ALA A 187 4.81 -6.60 -0.96
N HIS A 188 5.43 -5.42 -1.12
CA HIS A 188 5.82 -4.56 0.00
C HIS A 188 4.62 -4.09 0.81
N LEU A 189 3.59 -3.57 0.14
CA LEU A 189 2.37 -3.07 0.78
C LEU A 189 1.55 -4.18 1.46
N GLU A 190 1.51 -5.37 0.87
CA GLU A 190 0.91 -6.55 1.50
C GLU A 190 1.65 -6.94 2.78
N GLN A 191 2.99 -6.91 2.78
CA GLN A 191 3.79 -7.15 3.98
C GLN A 191 3.56 -6.08 5.05
N VAL A 192 3.55 -4.80 4.66
CA VAL A 192 3.27 -3.68 5.59
C VAL A 192 1.87 -3.82 6.19
N GLN A 193 0.86 -4.14 5.37
CA GLN A 193 -0.51 -4.37 5.82
C GLN A 193 -0.58 -5.54 6.82
N ALA A 194 0.10 -6.65 6.54
CA ALA A 194 0.17 -7.80 7.44
C ALA A 194 0.79 -7.42 8.79
N ASN A 195 1.89 -6.66 8.78
CA ASN A 195 2.55 -6.19 9.99
C ASN A 195 1.63 -5.29 10.83
N VAL A 196 1.01 -4.27 10.22
CA VAL A 196 0.08 -3.37 10.93
C VAL A 196 -1.11 -4.13 11.53
N THR A 197 -1.64 -5.09 10.78
CA THR A 197 -2.78 -5.91 11.23
C THR A 197 -2.39 -6.80 12.41
N GLU A 198 -1.25 -7.46 12.35
CA GLU A 198 -0.79 -8.32 13.44
C GLU A 198 -0.39 -7.50 14.67
N ASP A 199 0.31 -6.37 14.50
CA ASP A 199 0.67 -5.45 15.58
C ASP A 199 -0.56 -4.95 16.33
N ALA A 200 -1.61 -4.57 15.61
CA ALA A 200 -2.88 -4.13 16.21
C ALA A 200 -3.55 -5.26 17.00
N LYS A 201 -3.63 -6.45 16.42
CA LYS A 201 -4.20 -7.64 17.06
C LYS A 201 -3.44 -8.03 18.33
N VAL A 202 -2.10 -8.05 18.28
CA VAL A 202 -1.24 -8.38 19.42
C VAL A 202 -1.38 -7.32 20.51
N SER A 203 -1.31 -6.04 20.14
CA SER A 203 -1.46 -4.92 21.08
C SER A 203 -2.82 -4.95 21.79
N ALA A 204 -3.90 -5.17 21.03
CA ALA A 204 -5.24 -5.27 21.60
C ALA A 204 -5.38 -6.45 22.56
N LYS A 205 -4.84 -7.62 22.19
CA LYS A 205 -4.85 -8.81 23.04
C LYS A 205 -4.15 -8.56 24.37
N LEU A 206 -3.01 -7.86 24.37
CA LEU A 206 -2.27 -7.51 25.59
C LEU A 206 -3.08 -6.57 26.48
N VAL A 207 -3.62 -5.48 25.93
CA VAL A 207 -4.42 -4.52 26.70
C VAL A 207 -5.66 -5.17 27.31
N LEU A 208 -6.37 -6.01 26.53
CA LEU A 208 -7.54 -6.72 27.01
C LEU A 208 -7.20 -7.75 28.10
N ALA A 209 -6.05 -8.42 28.00
CA ALA A 209 -5.57 -9.34 29.03
C ALA A 209 -5.23 -8.60 30.33
N ASP A 210 -4.49 -7.50 30.26
CA ASP A 210 -4.13 -6.70 31.44
C ASP A 210 -5.38 -6.12 32.12
N PHE A 211 -6.35 -5.64 31.33
CA PHE A 211 -7.62 -5.17 31.85
C PHE A 211 -8.41 -6.28 32.55
N ALA A 212 -8.45 -7.49 31.96
CA ALA A 212 -9.13 -8.63 32.57
C ALA A 212 -8.49 -9.04 33.91
N VAL A 213 -7.15 -8.98 34.01
CA VAL A 213 -6.42 -9.23 35.27
C VAL A 213 -6.81 -8.21 36.33
N TRP A 214 -6.74 -6.91 36.00
CA TRP A 214 -7.15 -5.84 36.92
C TRP A 214 -8.62 -5.99 37.36
N ARG A 215 -9.52 -6.29 36.41
CA ARG A 215 -10.96 -6.41 36.67
C ARG A 215 -11.24 -7.55 37.64
N SER A 216 -10.65 -8.73 37.40
CA SER A 216 -10.78 -9.90 38.26
C SER A 216 -10.29 -9.62 39.70
N ALA A 217 -9.12 -9.00 39.84
CA ALA A 217 -8.56 -8.66 41.15
C ALA A 217 -9.42 -7.63 41.90
N THR A 218 -9.93 -6.62 41.18
CA THR A 218 -10.79 -5.56 41.72
C THR A 218 -12.16 -6.09 42.14
N GLU A 219 -12.80 -6.90 41.32
CA GLU A 219 -14.07 -7.56 41.65
C GLU A 219 -13.94 -8.47 42.89
N ALA A 220 -12.84 -9.23 42.99
CA ALA A 220 -12.55 -10.05 44.16
C ALA A 220 -12.38 -9.21 45.44
N TYR A 221 -11.63 -8.11 45.37
CA TYR A 221 -11.46 -7.19 46.50
C TYR A 221 -12.79 -6.56 46.93
N VAL A 222 -13.57 -6.03 45.98
CA VAL A 222 -14.87 -5.40 46.27
C VAL A 222 -15.81 -6.41 46.93
N LYS A 223 -15.87 -7.64 46.42
CA LYS A 223 -16.67 -8.72 47.02
C LYS A 223 -16.25 -8.99 48.47
N GLN A 224 -14.96 -9.21 48.71
CA GLN A 224 -14.43 -9.48 50.05
C GLN A 224 -14.71 -8.31 51.01
N ASN A 225 -14.47 -7.07 50.57
CA ASN A 225 -14.70 -5.89 51.39
C ASN A 225 -16.19 -5.71 51.73
N ASN A 226 -17.08 -5.93 50.77
CA ASN A 226 -18.53 -5.88 51.00
C ASN A 226 -19.00 -6.96 51.98
N GLU A 227 -18.42 -8.17 51.93
CA GLU A 227 -18.69 -9.24 52.91
C GLU A 227 -18.24 -8.83 54.32
N ILE A 228 -17.04 -8.23 54.45
CA ILE A 228 -16.53 -7.71 55.73
C ILE A 228 -17.50 -6.65 56.27
N VAL A 229 -17.85 -5.64 55.47
CA VAL A 229 -18.75 -4.55 55.88
C VAL A 229 -20.13 -5.07 56.30
N ARG A 230 -20.69 -6.05 55.58
CA ARG A 230 -21.97 -6.69 55.94
C ARG A 230 -21.90 -7.47 57.25
N ASN A 231 -20.74 -8.06 57.56
CA ASN A 231 -20.53 -8.86 58.75
C ASN A 231 -20.08 -8.04 59.97
N LEU A 232 -19.87 -6.73 59.83
CA LEU A 232 -19.61 -5.84 60.97
C LEU A 232 -20.86 -5.78 61.87
N PRO A 233 -20.70 -5.89 63.20
CA PRO A 233 -21.83 -5.76 64.11
C PRO A 233 -22.46 -4.37 63.96
N SER A 234 -23.79 -4.32 63.76
CA SER A 234 -24.54 -3.05 63.79
C SER A 234 -24.28 -2.33 65.14
N PRO A 235 -24.12 -1.00 65.14
CA PRO A 235 -23.98 -0.21 66.38
C PRO A 235 -25.11 -0.50 67.40
N GLU A 236 -26.30 -0.85 66.92
CA GLU A 236 -27.44 -1.20 67.79
C GLU A 236 -27.20 -2.49 68.59
N ARG A 237 -26.45 -3.46 68.03
CA ARG A 237 -26.22 -4.78 68.64
C ARG A 237 -25.18 -4.75 69.76
N GLN A 238 -24.37 -3.70 69.85
CA GLN A 238 -23.40 -3.49 70.93
C GLN A 238 -24.06 -2.89 72.18
N SER A 239 -25.09 -2.05 72.02
CA SER A 239 -25.81 -1.46 73.16
C SER A 239 -26.65 -2.48 73.95
N ASP A 240 -27.20 -3.49 73.26
CA ASP A 240 -28.00 -4.55 73.90
C ASP A 240 -27.14 -5.55 74.69
N THR A 241 -25.86 -5.70 74.34
CA THR A 241 -24.94 -6.61 75.05
C THR A 241 -24.30 -5.99 76.28
N GLU A 242 -24.06 -4.67 76.30
CA GLU A 242 -23.61 -3.95 77.51
C GLU A 242 -24.75 -3.75 78.54
N SER A 243 -25.98 -3.49 78.07
CA SER A 243 -27.15 -3.34 78.95
C SER A 243 -27.51 -4.64 79.67
N ARG A 244 -27.28 -5.82 79.05
CA ARG A 244 -27.48 -7.12 79.71
C ARG A 244 -26.35 -7.55 80.64
N LYS A 245 -25.13 -7.02 80.49
CA LYS A 245 -24.01 -7.31 81.39
C LYS A 245 -24.01 -6.45 82.65
N SER A 246 -24.67 -5.30 82.64
CA SER A 246 -24.76 -4.40 83.80
C SER A 246 -25.95 -4.68 84.73
N ALA A 247 -26.78 -5.67 84.41
CA ALA A 247 -27.97 -6.06 85.18
C ALA A 247 -27.83 -7.41 85.92
N LYS A 248 -26.59 -7.84 86.21
CA LYS A 248 -26.31 -9.07 86.98
C LYS A 248 -25.30 -8.83 88.08
#